data_AF-A0A078IEG1-F1
#
_entry.id   AF-A0A078IEG1-F1
#
_cell.length_a   1.000
_cell.length_b   1.000
_cell.length_c   1.000
_cell.angle_alpha   90.00
_cell.angle_beta   90.00
_cell.angle_gamma   90.00
#
_symmetry.space_group_name_H-M   'P 1'
#
loop_
_entity.id
_entity.type
_entity.pdbx_description
1 polymer ?
#
loop_
_entity_poly.entity_id
_entity_poly.type
_entity_poly.pdbx_seq_one_letter_code
_entity_poly.pdbx_strand_id
1 'polypeptide(L)'
;MNQSLWKPMAMSFWICSSEAATQPWAMGVPPQFTAVAPMAGYLAHWRESLDDPDNKIMRPQQVYTGVCLRHYEPMKERTIM
;
A
#
# COMPACT_ATOMS: atom_id res chain seq x y z
N MET A 1 -0.30 -12.26 41.03
CA MET A 1 -1.46 -11.66 40.34
C MET A 1 -1.55 -12.31 38.96
N ASN A 2 -2.63 -13.06 38.74
CA ASN A 2 -2.73 -14.15 37.77
C ASN A 2 -2.97 -13.63 36.33
N GLN A 3 -2.12 -14.03 35.37
CA GLN A 3 -2.22 -13.71 33.94
C GLN A 3 -3.30 -14.52 33.18
N SER A 4 -4.22 -15.22 33.86
CA SER A 4 -5.29 -15.98 33.20
C SER A 4 -6.59 -15.18 33.00
N LEU A 5 -6.70 -13.98 33.57
CA LEU A 5 -7.94 -13.17 33.58
C LEU A 5 -8.05 -12.14 32.46
N TRP A 6 -6.97 -11.83 31.74
CA TRP A 6 -6.95 -10.82 30.68
C TRP A 6 -7.24 -11.37 29.28
N LYS A 7 -7.09 -12.69 29.08
CA LYS A 7 -7.33 -13.36 27.80
C LYS A 7 -8.78 -13.29 27.28
N PRO A 8 -9.84 -13.38 28.12
CA PRO A 8 -11.21 -13.27 27.61
C PRO A 8 -11.63 -11.83 27.28
N MET A 9 -11.07 -10.83 27.97
CA MET A 9 -11.43 -9.41 27.76
C MET A 9 -10.85 -8.85 26.45
N ALA A 10 -9.64 -9.27 26.07
CA ALA A 10 -9.03 -8.91 24.78
C ALA A 10 -9.78 -9.53 23.59
N MET A 11 -10.36 -10.72 23.76
CA MET A 11 -11.09 -11.43 22.70
C MET A 11 -12.50 -10.85 22.47
N SER A 12 -13.17 -10.40 23.54
CA SER A 12 -14.45 -9.68 23.43
C SER A 12 -14.28 -8.28 22.79
N PHE A 13 -13.17 -7.60 23.04
CA PHE A 13 -12.86 -6.31 22.39
C PHE A 13 -12.54 -6.48 20.90
N TRP A 14 -11.93 -7.61 20.52
CA TRP A 14 -11.65 -7.93 19.13
C TRP A 14 -12.93 -8.28 18.33
N ILE A 15 -13.86 -9.01 18.95
CA ILE A 15 -15.15 -9.35 18.31
C ILE A 15 -16.02 -8.09 18.14
N CYS A 16 -16.11 -7.21 19.14
CA CYS A 16 -16.90 -5.97 19.06
C CYS A 16 -16.32 -4.92 18.08
N SER A 17 -15.01 -4.97 17.80
CA SER A 17 -14.37 -4.07 16.83
C SER A 17 -14.53 -4.53 15.38
N SER A 18 -14.97 -5.78 15.15
CA SER A 18 -15.27 -6.31 13.81
C SER A 18 -16.66 -5.90 13.30
N GLU A 19 -17.58 -5.52 14.19
CA GLU A 19 -18.89 -4.99 13.84
C GLU A 19 -18.90 -3.46 13.65
N ALA A 20 -17.95 -2.72 14.24
CA ALA A 20 -17.87 -1.25 14.06
C ALA A 20 -17.23 -0.83 12.72
N ALA A 21 -16.63 -1.76 11.98
CA ALA A 21 -16.31 -1.59 10.57
C ALA A 21 -17.54 -1.84 9.67
N THR A 22 -18.75 -1.61 10.21
CA THR A 22 -20.00 -1.50 9.45
C THR A 22 -19.83 -0.37 8.43
N GLN A 23 -19.27 -0.78 7.28
CA GLN A 23 -19.83 -0.52 5.97
C GLN A 23 -20.17 0.97 5.76
N PRO A 24 -19.24 1.82 5.27
CA PRO A 24 -19.53 3.22 4.92
C PRO A 24 -20.76 3.38 4.01
N TRP A 25 -21.09 2.34 3.24
CA TRP A 25 -22.28 2.26 2.41
C TRP A 25 -23.60 2.25 3.20
N ALA A 26 -23.62 1.76 4.45
CA ALA A 26 -24.79 1.79 5.33
C ALA A 26 -25.05 3.21 5.87
N MET A 27 -24.01 4.05 5.94
CA MET A 27 -24.07 5.44 6.38
C MET A 27 -24.41 6.42 5.25
N GLY A 28 -24.71 5.92 4.04
CA GLY A 28 -25.05 6.73 2.87
C GLY A 28 -23.83 7.42 2.23
N VAL A 29 -22.61 7.05 2.61
CA VAL A 29 -21.39 7.59 2.01
C VAL A 29 -21.15 6.87 0.68
N PRO A 30 -21.16 7.59 -0.45
CA PRO A 30 -20.99 6.94 -1.74
C PRO A 30 -19.51 6.54 -1.93
N PRO A 31 -19.24 5.42 -2.63
CA PRO A 31 -17.93 4.73 -2.61
C PRO A 31 -16.76 5.55 -3.15
N GLN A 32 -17.03 6.66 -3.86
CA GLN A 32 -16.00 7.59 -4.34
C GLN A 32 -15.23 8.33 -3.22
N PHE A 33 -15.75 8.42 -1.99
CA PHE A 33 -15.10 9.16 -0.90
C PHE A 33 -14.14 8.35 -0.04
N THR A 34 -13.81 7.13 -0.45
CA THR A 34 -12.89 6.23 0.26
C THR A 34 -11.47 6.80 0.43
N ALA A 35 -11.06 7.75 -0.41
CA ALA A 35 -9.76 8.39 -0.32
C ALA A 35 -9.63 9.38 0.84
N VAL A 36 -10.72 9.98 1.34
CA VAL A 36 -10.69 11.11 2.29
C VAL A 36 -10.07 10.72 3.64
N ALA A 37 -10.38 9.53 4.15
CA ALA A 37 -9.85 9.04 5.42
C ALA A 37 -8.32 8.78 5.39
N PRO A 38 -7.75 8.08 4.39
CA PRO A 38 -6.30 7.85 4.33
C PRO A 38 -5.48 9.10 3.96
N MET A 39 -6.08 10.18 3.42
CA MET A 39 -5.35 11.42 3.08
C MET A 39 -4.54 11.97 4.26
N ALA A 40 -5.10 11.95 5.47
CA ALA A 40 -4.42 12.47 6.66
C ALA A 40 -3.15 11.67 7.02
N GLY A 41 -3.20 10.35 6.86
CA GLY A 41 -2.05 9.47 7.08
C GLY A 41 -0.96 9.68 6.04
N TYR A 42 -1.33 9.85 4.76
CA TYR A 42 -0.38 10.23 3.72
C TYR A 42 0.25 11.59 4.02
N LEU A 43 -0.54 12.62 4.36
CA LEU A 43 0.01 13.95 4.68
C LEU A 43 1.01 13.93 5.83
N ALA A 44 0.75 13.15 6.89
CA ALA A 44 1.69 12.95 7.98
C ALA A 44 3.01 12.31 7.51
N HIS A 45 2.93 11.22 6.74
CA HIS A 45 4.10 10.53 6.19
C HIS A 45 4.95 11.45 5.27
N TRP A 46 4.28 12.27 4.46
CA TRP A 46 4.96 13.24 3.58
C TRP A 46 5.63 14.36 4.38
N ARG A 47 4.99 14.85 5.44
CA ARG A 47 5.56 15.85 6.36
C ARG A 47 6.84 15.33 7.01
N GLU A 48 6.79 14.13 7.56
CA GLU A 48 7.94 13.45 8.19
C GLU A 48 9.09 13.27 7.19
N SER A 49 8.78 12.82 5.98
CA SER A 49 9.78 12.66 4.92
C SER A 49 10.46 13.97 4.51
N LEU A 50 9.77 15.12 4.59
CA LEU A 50 10.33 16.43 4.24
C LEU A 50 11.19 17.04 5.36
N ASP A 51 10.91 16.70 6.61
CA ASP A 51 11.66 17.21 7.77
C ASP A 51 13.04 16.51 7.91
N ASP A 52 13.24 15.34 7.29
CA ASP A 52 14.53 14.63 7.28
C ASP A 52 15.55 15.25 6.28
N PRO A 53 16.68 15.82 6.74
CA PRO A 53 17.65 16.51 5.88
C PRO A 53 18.45 15.58 4.96
N ASP A 54 18.48 14.28 5.27
CA ASP A 54 19.14 13.24 4.46
C ASP A 54 18.21 12.59 3.44
N ASN A 55 16.96 13.04 3.33
CA ASN A 55 16.02 12.44 2.40
C ASN A 55 16.46 12.70 0.95
N LYS A 56 16.72 11.60 0.23
CA LYS A 56 17.10 11.61 -1.18
C LYS A 56 16.00 10.95 -1.97
N ILE A 57 15.78 11.46 -3.19
CA ILE A 57 14.78 10.89 -4.07
C ILE A 57 15.13 9.41 -4.31
N MET A 58 14.18 8.52 -4.00
CA MET A 58 14.37 7.09 -4.18
C MET A 58 14.62 6.77 -5.66
N ARG A 59 15.71 6.04 -5.92
CA ARG A 59 16.14 5.59 -7.25
C ARG A 59 16.27 4.07 -7.25
N PRO A 60 15.14 3.33 -7.30
CA PRO A 60 15.21 1.88 -7.40
C PRO A 60 15.95 1.51 -8.68
N GLN A 61 16.93 0.62 -8.57
CA GLN A 61 17.65 0.07 -9.71
C GLN A 61 16.99 -1.23 -10.12
N GLN A 62 16.87 -1.44 -11.44
CA GLN A 62 16.41 -2.70 -11.98
C GLN A 62 17.61 -3.48 -12.52
N VAL A 63 17.74 -4.74 -12.10
CA VAL A 63 18.74 -5.66 -12.66
C VAL A 63 18.28 -6.12 -14.03
N TYR A 64 19.11 -5.87 -15.05
CA TYR A 64 18.83 -6.33 -16.42
C TYR A 64 19.08 -7.84 -16.53
N THR A 65 18.01 -8.63 -16.65
CA THR A 65 18.06 -10.08 -16.93
C THR A 65 17.64 -10.39 -18.38
N GLY A 66 17.62 -9.36 -19.23
CA GLY A 66 17.20 -9.47 -20.62
C GLY A 66 18.27 -10.09 -21.53
N VAL A 67 17.97 -10.05 -22.82
CA VAL A 67 18.84 -10.60 -23.87
C VAL A 67 20.07 -9.71 -24.08
N CYS A 68 21.23 -10.32 -24.36
CA CYS A 68 22.42 -9.57 -24.73
C CYS A 68 22.20 -8.73 -26.00
N LEU A 69 23.15 -7.83 -26.30
CA LEU A 69 23.12 -6.94 -27.46
C LEU A 69 22.56 -7.62 -28.72
N ARG A 70 21.43 -7.13 -29.20
CA ARG A 70 20.83 -7.58 -30.46
C ARG A 70 21.07 -6.54 -31.54
N HIS A 71 21.58 -6.99 -32.68
CA HIS A 71 21.62 -6.15 -33.87
C HIS A 71 20.20 -5.91 -34.38
N TYR A 72 19.96 -4.69 -34.84
CA TYR A 72 18.67 -4.32 -35.39
C TYR A 72 18.49 -4.97 -36.76
N GLU A 73 17.53 -5.88 -36.89
CA GLU A 73 17.15 -6.45 -38.19
C GLU A 73 16.09 -5.57 -38.87
N PRO A 74 16.27 -5.27 -40.17
CA PRO A 74 15.30 -4.54 -40.96
C PRO A 74 13.98 -5.31 -41.00
N MET A 75 12.86 -4.58 -41.07
CA MET A 75 11.52 -5.14 -40.91
C MET A 75 11.21 -6.30 -41.88
N LYS A 76 11.82 -6.32 -43.08
CA LYS A 76 11.64 -7.36 -44.10
C LYS A 76 12.26 -8.71 -43.72
N GLU A 77 13.26 -8.72 -42.83
CA GLU A 77 14.01 -9.91 -42.41
C GLU A 77 13.53 -10.45 -41.06
N ARG A 78 12.67 -9.71 -40.35
CA ARG A 78 12.04 -10.18 -39.11
C ARG A 78 11.10 -11.31 -39.48
N THR A 79 11.51 -12.54 -39.19
CA THR A 79 10.63 -13.70 -39.30
C THR A 79 9.58 -13.58 -38.21
N ILE A 80 8.42 -13.03 -38.56
CA ILE A 80 7.20 -13.19 -37.79
C ILE A 80 6.79 -14.66 -37.95
N MET A 81 6.82 -15.41 -36.84
CA MET A 81 6.19 -16.73 -36.78
C MET A 81 4.67 -16.57 -36.83
#